data_AF-A0A959VF56-F1
#
_entry.id   AF-A0A959VF56-F1
#
_cell.length_a   1.000
_cell.length_b   1.000
_cell.length_c   1.000
_cell.angle_alpha   90.00
_cell.angle_beta   90.00
_cell.angle_gamma   90.00
#
_symmetry.space_group_name_H-M   'P 1'
#
loop_
_entity.id
_entity.type
_entity.pdbx_description
1 polymer ?
#
loop_
_entity_poly.entity_id
_entity_poly.type
_entity_poly.pdbx_seq_one_letter_code
_entity_poly.pdbx_strand_id
1 'polypeptide(L)'
;MITAAVCLAAMMGQDAKPQVKMENLKQHTFLIFTRGSGREKFTADELTKMQEDHIANLMRLYKEKKSPVAGPFAGGGDMRGIVILTLPKKDVPKEFEADPYVKHGLLKIELHEWIVDSTVFAWPEEDLGMGTYVLGIAKKGETWSEKQGNELQASHLGTIANLMDKGELCVAGPVMGHETWRGFYLFPADGEIDNKQIEARVADDPMFKSKHLALELHPLWLGKGLFRKPQ
;
A
#
# COMPACT_ATOMS: atom_id res chain seq x y z
N MET A 1 -29.86 56.56 -22.69
CA MET A 1 -29.52 55.20 -22.24
C MET A 1 -28.09 54.95 -22.70
N ILE A 2 -27.04 55.19 -21.88
CA ILE A 2 -26.45 54.28 -20.86
C ILE A 2 -26.20 52.91 -21.53
N THR A 3 -25.01 52.37 -21.81
CA THR A 3 -23.69 52.40 -21.14
C THR A 3 -22.62 51.79 -22.07
N ALA A 4 -21.36 52.20 -21.89
CA ALA A 4 -20.19 51.43 -22.27
C ALA A 4 -20.05 50.16 -21.40
N ALA A 5 -19.53 49.07 -21.96
CA ALA A 5 -18.95 47.97 -21.19
C ALA A 5 -17.74 47.40 -21.94
N VAL A 6 -16.58 47.91 -21.55
CA VAL A 6 -15.31 47.19 -21.61
C VAL A 6 -15.41 46.01 -20.64
N CYS A 7 -14.96 44.82 -21.05
CA CYS A 7 -14.26 43.91 -20.13
C CYS A 7 -13.41 42.91 -20.92
N LEU A 8 -12.12 43.23 -21.00
CA LEU A 8 -11.02 42.31 -21.20
C LEU A 8 -10.87 41.48 -19.91
N ALA A 9 -11.01 40.15 -19.98
CA ALA A 9 -10.34 39.22 -19.07
C ALA A 9 -10.48 37.79 -19.57
N ALA A 10 -9.36 37.21 -20.02
CA ALA A 10 -9.15 35.78 -20.09
C ALA A 10 -9.31 35.17 -18.69
N MET A 11 -9.91 33.98 -18.56
CA MET A 11 -9.53 32.95 -17.59
C MET A 11 -9.95 31.56 -18.09
N MET A 12 -8.95 30.83 -18.56
CA MET A 12 -8.73 29.40 -18.30
C MET A 12 -9.99 28.51 -18.30
N GLY A 13 -10.31 27.98 -19.48
CA GLY A 13 -10.82 26.61 -19.53
C GLY A 13 -9.69 25.71 -19.03
N GLN A 14 -9.69 25.39 -17.74
CA GLN A 14 -8.87 24.30 -17.23
C GLN A 14 -9.44 23.03 -17.83
N ASP A 15 -8.69 22.43 -18.73
CA ASP A 15 -8.87 21.04 -19.13
C ASP A 15 -9.00 20.22 -17.85
N ALA A 16 -10.20 19.69 -17.61
CA ALA A 16 -10.45 18.77 -16.52
C ALA A 16 -9.56 17.54 -16.77
N LYS A 17 -8.45 17.46 -16.04
CA LYS A 17 -7.55 16.31 -16.06
C LYS A 17 -8.38 15.06 -15.77
N PRO A 18 -8.12 13.94 -16.49
CA PRO A 18 -8.81 12.69 -16.21
C PRO A 18 -8.64 12.37 -14.72
N GLN A 19 -9.75 12.23 -14.02
CA GLN A 19 -9.75 11.78 -12.63
C GLN A 19 -9.67 10.26 -12.68
N VAL A 20 -8.66 9.65 -12.04
CA VAL A 20 -8.71 8.21 -11.71
C VAL A 20 -10.06 7.93 -11.06
N LYS A 21 -10.92 7.22 -11.78
CA LYS A 21 -12.23 6.88 -11.27
C LYS A 21 -12.07 5.66 -10.35
N MET A 22 -11.94 5.93 -9.05
CA MET A 22 -11.95 4.93 -7.98
C MET A 22 -13.36 4.32 -7.83
N GLU A 23 -13.84 3.62 -8.87
CA GLU A 23 -15.22 3.12 -8.99
C GLU A 23 -15.40 1.73 -8.37
N ASN A 24 -14.32 0.98 -8.15
CA ASN A 24 -14.38 -0.41 -7.68
C ASN A 24 -13.69 -0.60 -6.32
N LEU A 25 -14.04 0.26 -5.36
CA LEU A 25 -13.56 0.15 -3.98
C LEU A 25 -14.06 -1.14 -3.34
N LYS A 26 -13.11 -2.00 -2.95
CA LYS A 26 -13.41 -3.21 -2.17
C LYS A 26 -12.56 -3.26 -0.92
N GLN A 27 -13.10 -3.95 0.07
CA GLN A 27 -12.34 -4.29 1.26
C GLN A 27 -11.39 -5.46 0.95
N HIS A 28 -10.12 -5.22 1.23
CA HIS A 28 -9.04 -6.20 1.23
C HIS A 28 -8.53 -6.40 2.66
N THR A 29 -7.87 -7.53 2.90
CA THR A 29 -7.11 -7.71 4.14
C THR A 29 -5.63 -7.47 3.86
N PHE A 30 -5.04 -6.49 4.55
CA PHE A 30 -3.61 -6.24 4.54
C PHE A 30 -3.00 -6.98 5.74
N LEU A 31 -2.20 -8.00 5.45
CA LEU A 31 -1.46 -8.77 6.44
C LEU A 31 -0.04 -8.23 6.53
N ILE A 32 0.42 -7.99 7.76
CA ILE A 32 1.83 -7.74 8.07
C ILE A 32 2.35 -8.92 8.86
N PHE A 33 3.43 -9.53 8.38
CA PHE A 33 4.20 -10.48 9.18
C PHE A 33 5.12 -9.71 10.11
N THR A 34 5.07 -10.01 11.40
CA THR A 34 6.02 -9.47 12.40
C THR A 34 6.87 -10.57 13.02
N ARG A 35 8.02 -10.17 13.57
CA ARG A 35 9.02 -11.08 14.10
C ARG A 35 8.47 -11.89 15.28
N GLY A 36 8.62 -13.20 15.17
CA GLY A 36 8.38 -14.15 16.23
C GLY A 36 9.61 -14.43 17.09
N SER A 37 9.58 -15.53 17.84
CA SER A 37 10.68 -15.99 18.70
C SER A 37 10.92 -17.48 18.51
N GLY A 38 12.06 -18.01 18.99
CA GLY A 38 12.34 -19.45 18.89
C GLY A 38 13.10 -19.88 17.64
N ARG A 39 13.67 -18.94 16.87
CA ARG A 39 14.46 -19.25 15.67
C ARG A 39 15.70 -20.08 16.01
N GLU A 40 16.28 -19.88 17.18
CA GLU A 40 17.46 -20.58 17.70
C GLU A 40 17.25 -22.09 17.93
N LYS A 41 15.99 -22.54 17.90
CA LYS A 41 15.62 -23.94 18.10
C LYS A 41 15.73 -24.79 16.84
N PHE A 42 16.00 -24.16 15.70
CA PHE A 42 16.02 -24.79 14.39
C PHE A 42 17.41 -24.66 13.76
N THR A 43 17.82 -25.72 13.08
CA THR A 43 19.02 -25.76 12.23
C THR A 43 18.83 -24.91 10.97
N ALA A 44 19.93 -24.59 10.29
CA ALA A 44 19.88 -23.85 9.02
C ALA A 44 19.09 -24.60 7.94
N ASP A 45 19.21 -25.94 7.89
CA ASP A 45 18.51 -26.77 6.92
C ASP A 45 17.00 -26.81 7.19
N GLU A 46 16.59 -26.91 8.46
CA GLU A 46 15.18 -26.81 8.85
C GLU A 46 14.60 -25.45 8.47
N LEU A 47 15.30 -24.35 8.77
CA LEU A 47 14.84 -23.00 8.43
C LEU A 47 14.75 -22.77 6.92
N THR A 48 15.66 -23.38 6.14
CA THR A 48 15.61 -23.35 4.68
C THR A 48 14.38 -24.09 4.18
N LYS A 49 14.12 -25.29 4.71
CA LYS A 49 12.94 -26.07 4.33
C LYS A 49 11.63 -25.34 4.67
N MET A 50 11.57 -24.74 5.87
CA MET A 50 10.43 -23.92 6.28
C MET A 50 10.22 -22.71 5.36
N GLN A 51 11.30 -22.12 4.83
CA GLN A 51 11.22 -20.98 3.90
C GLN A 51 10.64 -21.40 2.56
N GLU A 52 11.06 -22.56 2.03
CA GLU A 52 10.47 -23.12 0.81
C GLU A 52 8.97 -23.37 0.97
N ASP A 53 8.57 -23.99 2.08
CA ASP A 53 7.17 -24.34 2.34
C ASP A 53 6.30 -23.08 2.57
N HIS A 54 6.85 -22.05 3.23
CA HIS A 54 6.22 -20.73 3.35
C HIS A 54 6.00 -20.06 1.99
N ILE A 55 7.03 -20.02 1.14
CA ILE A 55 6.93 -19.47 -0.22
C ILE A 55 5.92 -20.29 -1.04
N ALA A 56 5.90 -21.61 -0.91
CA ALA A 56 4.94 -22.47 -1.59
C ALA A 56 3.49 -22.14 -1.18
N ASN A 57 3.24 -21.82 0.09
CA ASN A 57 1.93 -21.35 0.55
C ASN A 57 1.53 -20.02 -0.10
N LEU A 58 2.45 -19.04 -0.15
CA LEU A 58 2.19 -17.76 -0.82
C LEU A 58 1.90 -17.94 -2.32
N MET A 59 2.65 -18.81 -3.00
CA MET A 59 2.42 -19.14 -4.41
C MET A 59 1.08 -19.85 -4.63
N ARG A 60 0.65 -20.72 -3.71
CA ARG A 60 -0.68 -21.31 -3.72
C ARG A 60 -1.76 -20.24 -3.63
N LEU A 61 -1.64 -19.29 -2.68
CA LEU A 61 -2.60 -18.19 -2.55
C LEU A 61 -2.66 -17.31 -3.79
N TYR A 62 -1.53 -17.10 -4.47
CA TYR A 62 -1.50 -16.39 -5.73
C TYR A 62 -2.25 -17.15 -6.84
N LYS A 63 -1.97 -18.45 -7.02
CA LYS A 63 -2.64 -19.31 -8.01
C LYS A 63 -4.15 -19.40 -7.78
N GLU A 64 -4.57 -19.45 -6.53
CA GLU A 64 -5.98 -19.46 -6.11
C GLU A 64 -6.66 -18.07 -6.20
N LYS A 65 -5.95 -17.03 -6.68
CA LYS A 65 -6.43 -15.64 -6.76
C LYS A 65 -6.85 -15.03 -5.41
N LYS A 66 -6.27 -15.54 -4.31
CA LYS A 66 -6.52 -15.07 -2.94
C LYS A 66 -5.58 -13.95 -2.51
N SER A 67 -4.37 -13.89 -3.08
CA SER A 67 -3.39 -12.83 -2.79
C SER A 67 -2.69 -12.32 -4.05
N PRO A 68 -2.96 -11.09 -4.51
CA PRO A 68 -2.26 -10.51 -5.65
C PRO A 68 -0.83 -10.07 -5.31
N VAL A 69 -0.55 -9.78 -4.05
CA VAL A 69 0.72 -9.19 -3.63
C VAL A 69 1.20 -9.88 -2.36
N ALA A 70 2.42 -10.39 -2.41
CA ALA A 70 3.16 -10.84 -1.24
C ALA A 70 4.64 -10.52 -1.43
N GLY A 71 5.32 -10.16 -0.35
CA GLY A 71 6.77 -10.03 -0.38
C GLY A 71 7.37 -9.51 0.92
N PRO A 72 8.68 -9.71 1.11
CA PRO A 72 9.38 -9.33 2.32
C PRO A 72 9.64 -7.81 2.36
N PHE A 73 9.79 -7.29 3.58
CA PHE A 73 10.49 -6.02 3.77
C PHE A 73 11.97 -6.21 3.46
N ALA A 74 12.60 -5.23 2.85
CA ALA A 74 14.02 -5.29 2.48
C ALA A 74 14.96 -5.18 3.71
N GLY A 75 14.44 -4.76 4.87
CA GLY A 75 15.19 -4.57 6.10
C GLY A 75 15.14 -5.76 7.07
N GLY A 76 16.01 -5.73 8.08
CA GLY A 76 16.10 -6.76 9.13
C GLY A 76 15.21 -6.53 10.36
N GLY A 77 14.29 -5.56 10.31
CA GLY A 77 13.47 -5.13 11.44
C GLY A 77 12.41 -6.14 11.90
N ASP A 78 11.52 -5.67 12.77
CA ASP A 78 10.43 -6.47 13.31
C ASP A 78 9.36 -6.79 12.25
N MET A 79 9.08 -5.86 11.34
CA MET A 79 8.26 -6.17 10.17
C MET A 79 9.04 -7.04 9.18
N ARG A 80 8.45 -8.17 8.80
CA ARG A 80 9.10 -9.24 8.01
C ARG A 80 8.60 -9.33 6.57
N GLY A 81 7.32 -9.05 6.34
CA GLY A 81 6.75 -8.96 5.00
C GLY A 81 5.29 -8.55 5.02
N ILE A 82 4.73 -8.38 3.83
CA ILE A 82 3.31 -8.08 3.63
C ILE A 82 2.64 -9.15 2.79
N VAL A 83 1.33 -9.31 2.98
CA VAL A 83 0.45 -10.04 2.07
C VAL A 83 -0.84 -9.24 1.92
N ILE A 84 -1.21 -8.88 0.70
CA ILE A 84 -2.52 -8.29 0.40
C ILE A 84 -3.44 -9.43 -0.02
N LEU A 85 -4.60 -9.56 0.63
CA LEU A 85 -5.56 -10.61 0.40
C LEU A 85 -6.90 -10.06 -0.10
N THR A 86 -7.54 -10.81 -0.98
CA THR A 86 -8.92 -10.57 -1.45
C THR A 86 -9.98 -11.17 -0.51
N LEU A 87 -9.53 -11.85 0.55
CA LEU A 87 -10.36 -12.51 1.54
C LEU A 87 -10.63 -11.59 2.73
N PRO A 88 -11.77 -11.75 3.43
CA PRO A 88 -12.04 -11.03 4.66
C PRO A 88 -11.14 -11.51 5.81
N LYS A 89 -10.84 -10.62 6.76
CA LYS A 89 -9.91 -10.84 7.88
C LYS A 89 -10.13 -12.15 8.65
N LYS A 90 -11.39 -12.52 8.88
CA LYS A 90 -11.78 -13.77 9.59
C LYS A 90 -11.31 -15.05 8.89
N ASP A 91 -11.16 -15.01 7.57
CA ASP A 91 -10.82 -16.16 6.73
C ASP A 91 -9.31 -16.25 6.45
N VAL A 92 -8.50 -15.30 6.94
CA VAL A 92 -7.06 -15.30 6.69
C VAL A 92 -6.31 -16.32 7.57
N PRO A 93 -6.60 -16.50 8.87
CA PRO A 93 -5.83 -17.43 9.70
C PRO A 93 -5.75 -18.86 9.15
N LYS A 94 -6.85 -19.40 8.64
CA LYS A 94 -6.91 -20.76 8.04
C LYS A 94 -5.96 -20.96 6.86
N GLU A 95 -5.62 -19.89 6.13
CA GLU A 95 -4.72 -19.95 4.98
C GLU A 95 -3.24 -20.04 5.40
N PHE A 96 -2.95 -19.80 6.68
CA PHE A 96 -1.60 -19.80 7.25
C PHE A 96 -1.41 -20.81 8.39
N GLU A 97 -2.43 -21.60 8.75
CA GLU A 97 -2.33 -22.63 9.80
C GLU A 97 -1.25 -23.68 9.52
N ALA A 98 -1.12 -24.07 8.24
CA ALA A 98 -0.11 -25.03 7.78
C ALA A 98 1.26 -24.38 7.51
N ASP A 99 1.36 -23.06 7.55
CA ASP A 99 2.60 -22.34 7.30
C ASP A 99 3.59 -22.60 8.46
N PRO A 100 4.77 -23.17 8.20
CA PRO A 100 5.66 -23.59 9.28
C PRO A 100 6.20 -22.40 10.08
N TYR A 101 6.38 -21.23 9.48
CA TYR A 101 6.82 -20.05 10.22
C TYR A 101 5.74 -19.56 11.19
N VAL A 102 4.47 -19.61 10.79
CA VAL A 102 3.34 -19.21 11.63
C VAL A 102 3.07 -20.27 12.70
N LYS A 103 3.04 -21.54 12.31
CA LYS A 103 2.83 -22.69 13.20
C LYS A 103 3.85 -22.75 14.35
N HIS A 104 5.11 -22.45 14.07
CA HIS A 104 6.17 -22.42 15.08
C HIS A 104 6.34 -21.06 15.77
N GLY A 105 5.49 -20.08 15.45
CA GLY A 105 5.52 -18.75 16.07
C GLY A 105 6.78 -17.93 15.71
N LEU A 106 7.44 -18.26 14.61
CA LEU A 106 8.58 -17.52 14.05
C LEU A 106 8.13 -16.27 13.28
N LEU A 107 6.91 -16.30 12.71
CA LEU A 107 6.20 -15.14 12.18
C LEU A 107 4.86 -15.01 12.90
N LYS A 108 4.56 -13.78 13.32
CA LYS A 108 3.25 -13.39 13.84
C LYS A 108 2.46 -12.70 12.73
N ILE A 109 1.15 -12.82 12.77
CA ILE A 109 0.23 -12.26 11.78
C ILE A 109 -0.51 -11.07 12.41
N GLU A 110 -0.36 -9.91 11.79
CA GLU A 110 -1.16 -8.71 12.07
C GLU A 110 -2.07 -8.43 10.86
N LEU A 111 -3.36 -8.25 11.10
CA LEU A 111 -4.37 -8.13 10.04
C LEU A 111 -5.09 -6.79 10.12
N HIS A 112 -5.12 -6.08 9.00
CA HIS A 112 -5.76 -4.78 8.86
C HIS A 112 -6.77 -4.82 7.71
N GLU A 113 -7.92 -4.19 7.91
CA GLU A 113 -8.89 -4.00 6.85
C GLU A 113 -8.50 -2.75 6.05
N TRP A 114 -8.40 -2.91 4.74
CA TRP A 114 -7.90 -1.87 3.83
C TRP A 114 -8.83 -1.73 2.64
N ILE A 115 -9.28 -0.53 2.33
CA ILE A 115 -10.22 -0.28 1.23
C ILE A 115 -9.46 0.32 0.07
N VAL A 116 -9.45 -0.36 -1.08
CA VAL A 116 -8.77 0.12 -2.30
C VAL A 116 -9.56 -0.26 -3.53
N ASP A 117 -9.27 0.42 -4.64
CA ASP A 117 -9.78 -0.02 -5.94
C ASP A 117 -9.12 -1.35 -6.34
N SER A 118 -9.88 -2.44 -6.39
CA SER A 118 -9.32 -3.76 -6.71
C SER A 118 -8.80 -3.87 -8.14
N THR A 119 -9.16 -2.95 -9.04
CA THR A 119 -8.71 -2.97 -10.43
C THR A 119 -7.25 -2.59 -10.58
N VAL A 120 -6.60 -2.02 -9.56
CA VAL A 120 -5.16 -1.71 -9.58
C VAL A 120 -4.30 -2.97 -9.60
N PHE A 121 -4.81 -4.10 -9.11
CA PHE A 121 -4.03 -5.34 -9.05
C PHE A 121 -3.99 -6.05 -10.40
N ALA A 122 -2.79 -6.46 -10.79
CA ALA A 122 -2.54 -7.30 -11.93
C ALA A 122 -2.12 -8.71 -11.47
N TRP A 123 -2.34 -9.67 -12.35
CA TRP A 123 -2.02 -11.07 -12.11
C TRP A 123 -1.18 -11.63 -13.26
N PRO A 124 0.08 -11.19 -13.40
CA PRO A 124 0.96 -11.66 -14.47
C PRO A 124 1.08 -13.20 -14.43
N GLU A 125 0.93 -13.83 -15.59
CA GLU A 125 1.14 -15.28 -15.72
C GLU A 125 2.64 -15.64 -15.74
N GLU A 126 3.46 -14.70 -16.21
CA GLU A 126 4.91 -14.83 -16.28
C GLU A 126 5.58 -14.23 -15.05
N ASP A 127 6.69 -14.84 -14.62
CA ASP A 127 7.56 -14.24 -13.61
C ASP A 127 8.37 -13.10 -14.25
N LEU A 128 7.97 -11.87 -13.94
CA LEU A 128 8.63 -10.66 -14.42
C LEU A 128 9.84 -10.26 -13.54
N GLY A 129 10.19 -11.09 -12.56
CA GLY A 129 11.26 -10.88 -11.60
C GLY A 129 10.88 -9.95 -10.45
N MET A 130 11.85 -9.67 -9.59
CA MET A 130 11.66 -8.82 -8.40
C MET A 130 11.87 -7.34 -8.72
N GLY A 131 11.06 -6.49 -8.09
CA GLY A 131 11.17 -5.04 -8.09
C GLY A 131 11.19 -4.48 -6.68
N THR A 132 11.62 -3.24 -6.56
CA THR A 132 11.69 -2.50 -5.31
C THR A 132 10.48 -1.58 -5.17
N TYR A 133 9.90 -1.58 -3.97
CA TYR A 133 8.71 -0.82 -3.63
C TYR A 133 8.87 -0.23 -2.24
N VAL A 134 8.00 0.71 -1.87
CA VAL A 134 7.94 1.27 -0.52
C VAL A 134 6.50 1.24 -0.02
N LEU A 135 6.28 0.62 1.14
CA LEU A 135 5.04 0.78 1.89
C LEU A 135 5.11 2.08 2.68
N GLY A 136 4.21 3.00 2.38
CA GLY A 136 3.92 4.15 3.23
C GLY A 136 2.77 3.84 4.20
N ILE A 137 3.03 3.93 5.50
CA ILE A 137 1.99 3.89 6.53
C ILE A 137 1.70 5.33 6.94
N ALA A 138 0.56 5.85 6.50
CA ALA A 138 0.08 7.15 6.95
C ALA A 138 -0.51 7.03 8.36
N LYS A 139 -0.02 7.84 9.29
CA LYS A 139 -0.45 7.89 10.70
C LYS A 139 -1.03 9.26 11.03
N LYS A 140 -1.82 9.31 12.11
CA LYS A 140 -2.17 10.58 12.77
C LYS A 140 -0.91 11.42 12.99
N GLY A 141 -0.90 12.63 12.46
CA GLY A 141 0.17 13.59 12.65
C GLY A 141 -0.07 14.53 13.84
N GLU A 142 0.83 15.51 14.00
CA GLU A 142 0.83 16.49 15.10
C GLU A 142 -0.48 17.28 15.20
N THR A 143 -1.13 17.57 14.07
CA THR A 143 -2.35 18.40 14.02
C THR A 143 -3.63 17.58 13.89
N TRP A 144 -3.59 16.27 14.18
CA TRP A 144 -4.72 15.39 13.93
C TRP A 144 -6.04 15.86 14.59
N SER A 145 -7.08 16.04 13.76
CA SER A 145 -8.46 16.22 14.20
C SER A 145 -9.44 15.77 13.11
N GLU A 146 -10.58 15.17 13.48
CA GLU A 146 -11.56 14.71 12.48
C GLU A 146 -12.08 15.84 11.59
N LYS A 147 -12.30 17.03 12.17
CA LYS A 147 -12.76 18.21 11.43
C LYS A 147 -11.79 18.59 10.32
N GLN A 148 -10.50 18.75 10.64
CA GLN A 148 -9.49 19.10 9.64
C GLN A 148 -9.36 18.00 8.58
N GLY A 149 -9.38 16.72 8.99
CA GLY A 149 -9.32 15.60 8.06
C GLY A 149 -10.45 15.65 7.02
N ASN A 150 -11.69 15.89 7.47
CA ASN A 150 -12.85 16.02 6.60
C ASN A 150 -12.73 17.21 5.63
N GLU A 151 -12.22 18.35 6.10
CA GLU A 151 -12.01 19.56 5.27
C GLU A 151 -10.94 19.34 4.19
N LEU A 152 -9.88 18.57 4.50
CA LEU A 152 -8.76 18.33 3.59
C LEU A 152 -8.97 17.12 2.66
N GLN A 153 -9.93 16.24 2.96
CA GLN A 153 -10.11 14.94 2.31
C GLN A 153 -10.23 15.02 0.78
N ALA A 154 -11.02 15.97 0.25
CA ALA A 154 -11.23 16.05 -1.19
C ALA A 154 -9.93 16.39 -1.96
N SER A 155 -9.15 17.33 -1.44
CA SER A 155 -7.87 17.73 -2.05
C SER A 155 -6.78 16.66 -1.87
N HIS A 156 -6.80 15.97 -0.73
CA HIS A 156 -5.96 14.78 -0.47
C HIS A 156 -6.21 13.67 -1.51
N LEU A 157 -7.48 13.32 -1.75
CA LEU A 157 -7.84 12.32 -2.77
C LEU A 157 -7.44 12.76 -4.18
N GLY A 158 -7.55 14.04 -4.50
CA GLY A 158 -7.05 14.60 -5.77
C GLY A 158 -5.53 14.44 -5.93
N THR A 159 -4.77 14.58 -4.84
CA THR A 159 -3.31 14.36 -4.84
C THR A 159 -2.98 12.89 -5.09
N ILE A 160 -3.65 11.96 -4.38
CA ILE A 160 -3.52 10.52 -4.59
C ILE A 160 -3.81 10.13 -6.04
N ALA A 161 -4.93 10.60 -6.60
CA ALA A 161 -5.32 10.31 -7.98
C ALA A 161 -4.23 10.77 -8.96
N ASN A 162 -3.72 11.99 -8.80
CA ASN A 162 -2.65 12.52 -9.65
C ASN A 162 -1.33 11.75 -9.49
N LEU A 163 -0.98 11.25 -8.30
CA LEU A 163 0.19 10.37 -8.12
C LEU A 163 -0.01 9.02 -8.81
N MET A 164 -1.23 8.46 -8.74
CA MET A 164 -1.56 7.22 -9.44
C MET A 164 -1.51 7.41 -10.95
N ASP A 165 -2.10 8.48 -11.50
CA ASP A 165 -2.06 8.79 -12.95
C ASP A 165 -0.64 8.91 -13.50
N LYS A 166 0.28 9.47 -12.71
CA LYS A 166 1.70 9.57 -13.09
C LYS A 166 2.50 8.28 -12.93
N GLY A 167 1.91 7.26 -12.32
CA GLY A 167 2.62 6.02 -11.94
C GLY A 167 3.61 6.23 -10.79
N GLU A 168 3.52 7.34 -10.07
CA GLU A 168 4.36 7.65 -8.90
C GLU A 168 3.85 6.94 -7.63
N LEU A 169 2.63 6.41 -7.67
CA LEU A 169 1.96 5.62 -6.62
C LEU A 169 1.20 4.46 -7.28
N CYS A 170 1.42 3.23 -6.81
CA CYS A 170 0.70 2.06 -7.33
C CYS A 170 -0.74 2.03 -6.83
N VAL A 171 -0.93 2.29 -5.52
CA VAL A 171 -2.24 2.25 -4.85
C VAL A 171 -2.13 2.91 -3.48
N ALA A 172 -3.20 3.60 -3.06
CA ALA A 172 -3.40 3.99 -1.67
C ALA A 172 -4.86 3.81 -1.25
N GLY A 173 -5.06 3.63 0.05
CA GLY A 173 -6.41 3.49 0.61
C GLY A 173 -6.45 3.56 2.13
N PRO A 174 -7.61 3.85 2.72
CA PRO A 174 -7.77 3.96 4.15
C PRO A 174 -7.67 2.62 4.88
N VAL A 175 -7.09 2.66 6.09
CA VAL A 175 -7.06 1.53 7.03
C VAL A 175 -8.17 1.70 8.06
N MET A 176 -8.97 0.67 8.25
CA MET A 176 -10.13 0.72 9.14
C MET A 176 -9.79 0.26 10.56
N GLY A 177 -10.41 0.89 11.55
CA GLY A 177 -10.40 0.42 12.95
C GLY A 177 -9.06 0.49 13.68
N HIS A 178 -8.03 1.11 13.09
CA HIS A 178 -6.72 1.25 13.73
C HIS A 178 -6.61 2.54 14.56
N GLU A 179 -5.94 2.47 15.70
CA GLU A 179 -5.81 3.59 16.65
C GLU A 179 -5.11 4.80 16.02
N THR A 180 -3.96 4.58 15.37
CA THR A 180 -3.10 5.63 14.81
C THR A 180 -2.97 5.62 13.29
N TRP A 181 -2.95 4.46 12.64
CA TRP A 181 -2.84 4.34 11.19
C TRP A 181 -4.12 4.78 10.48
N ARG A 182 -3.95 5.38 9.30
CA ARG A 182 -5.01 6.01 8.53
C ARG A 182 -5.05 5.58 7.08
N GLY A 183 -3.91 5.18 6.53
CA GLY A 183 -3.87 4.62 5.19
C GLY A 183 -2.59 3.88 4.92
N PHE A 184 -2.65 2.96 3.96
CA PHE A 184 -1.47 2.36 3.35
C PHE A 184 -1.32 2.88 1.93
N TYR A 185 -0.07 3.09 1.55
CA TYR A 185 0.38 3.53 0.25
C TYR A 185 1.43 2.54 -0.25
N LEU A 186 1.36 2.14 -1.52
CA LEU A 186 2.42 1.37 -2.15
C LEU A 186 3.02 2.17 -3.29
N PHE A 187 4.26 2.59 -3.11
CA PHE A 187 5.02 3.34 -4.10
C PHE A 187 5.94 2.39 -4.88
N PRO A 188 6.04 2.55 -6.21
CA PRO A 188 7.12 1.93 -6.97
C PRO A 188 8.43 2.67 -6.65
N ALA A 189 9.51 1.91 -6.53
CA ALA A 189 10.87 2.42 -6.39
C ALA A 189 11.75 1.69 -7.42
N ASP A 190 11.74 2.10 -8.67
CA ASP A 190 12.57 1.48 -9.71
C ASP A 190 14.06 1.83 -9.50
N GLY A 191 14.80 0.96 -8.81
CA GLY A 191 16.22 1.15 -8.49
C GLY A 191 16.49 1.35 -7.00
N GLU A 192 17.36 2.31 -6.65
CA GLU A 192 17.69 2.58 -5.25
C GLU A 192 16.50 3.22 -4.50
N ILE A 193 16.18 2.67 -3.34
CA ILE A 193 15.09 3.15 -2.49
C ILE A 193 15.55 4.42 -1.77
N ASP A 194 15.09 5.58 -2.24
CA ASP A 194 15.31 6.87 -1.60
C ASP A 194 14.01 7.37 -0.94
N ASN A 195 13.92 7.21 0.38
CA ASN A 195 12.77 7.67 1.16
C ASN A 195 12.51 9.18 0.97
N LYS A 196 13.53 10.01 0.74
CA LYS A 196 13.35 11.46 0.54
C LYS A 196 12.60 11.76 -0.75
N GLN A 197 12.80 10.95 -1.80
CA GLN A 197 12.04 11.09 -3.05
C GLN A 197 10.57 10.74 -2.85
N ILE A 198 10.27 9.71 -2.06
CA ILE A 198 8.89 9.35 -1.73
C ILE A 198 8.22 10.43 -0.88
N GLU A 199 8.93 10.97 0.13
CA GLU A 199 8.46 12.10 0.92
C GLU A 199 8.17 13.33 0.05
N ALA A 200 9.02 13.63 -0.93
CA ALA A 200 8.81 14.73 -1.86
C ALA A 200 7.55 14.58 -2.73
N ARG A 201 7.20 13.35 -3.14
CA ARG A 201 5.98 13.06 -3.92
C ARG A 201 4.70 13.47 -3.18
N VAL A 202 4.70 13.32 -1.85
CA VAL A 202 3.53 13.61 -1.02
C VAL A 202 3.60 14.96 -0.31
N ALA A 203 4.70 15.72 -0.46
CA ALA A 203 4.95 16.92 0.34
C ALA A 203 3.92 18.03 0.14
N ASP A 204 3.34 18.14 -1.07
CA ASP A 204 2.32 19.13 -1.41
C ASP A 204 0.89 18.67 -1.10
N ASP A 205 0.70 17.42 -0.70
CA ASP A 205 -0.58 16.93 -0.22
C ASP A 205 -1.00 17.76 1.01
N PRO A 206 -2.24 18.29 1.05
CA PRO A 206 -2.68 19.13 2.16
C PRO A 206 -2.60 18.44 3.53
N MET A 207 -2.78 17.13 3.61
CA MET A 207 -2.72 16.39 4.87
C MET A 207 -1.29 16.22 5.38
N PHE A 208 -0.33 15.95 4.48
CA PHE A 208 1.08 15.86 4.88
C PHE A 208 1.68 17.25 5.13
N LYS A 209 1.38 18.23 4.26
CA LYS A 209 1.84 19.63 4.37
C LYS A 209 1.42 20.31 5.67
N SER A 210 0.18 20.05 6.11
CA SER A 210 -0.33 20.57 7.39
C SER A 210 0.10 19.76 8.60
N LYS A 211 0.87 18.68 8.41
CA LYS A 211 1.20 17.68 9.44
C LYS A 211 -0.02 17.04 10.10
N HIS A 212 -1.14 17.02 9.38
CA HIS A 212 -2.33 16.28 9.77
C HIS A 212 -2.08 14.77 9.67
N LEU A 213 -1.36 14.34 8.64
CA LEU A 213 -0.79 12.99 8.51
C LEU A 213 0.73 13.03 8.59
N ALA A 214 1.31 11.96 9.13
CA ALA A 214 2.74 11.65 9.05
C ALA A 214 2.93 10.35 8.28
N LEU A 215 3.97 10.25 7.46
CA LEU A 215 4.24 9.08 6.62
C LEU A 215 5.44 8.29 7.15
N GLU A 216 5.24 7.02 7.51
CA GLU A 216 6.33 6.08 7.80
C GLU A 216 6.61 5.22 6.57
N LEU A 217 7.87 5.08 6.19
CA LEU A 217 8.28 4.40 4.95
C LEU A 217 9.03 3.11 5.23
N HIS A 218 8.56 2.02 4.61
CA HIS A 218 9.13 0.68 4.74
C HIS A 218 9.49 0.11 3.36
N PRO A 219 10.79 0.00 3.05
CA PRO A 219 11.29 -0.67 1.85
C PRO A 219 10.82 -2.12 1.69
N LEU A 220 10.38 -2.51 0.49
CA LEU A 220 9.84 -3.82 0.14
C LEU A 220 10.49 -4.38 -1.13
N TRP A 221 10.52 -5.70 -1.22
CA TRP A 221 10.70 -6.42 -2.49
C TRP A 221 9.40 -7.13 -2.85
N LEU A 222 8.85 -6.80 -4.02
CA LEU A 222 7.64 -7.46 -4.55
C LEU A 222 7.91 -7.92 -6.00
N GLY A 223 7.08 -8.82 -6.52
CA GLY A 223 7.11 -9.15 -7.94
C GLY A 223 6.86 -7.91 -8.82
N LYS A 224 7.47 -7.89 -10.00
CA LYS A 224 7.19 -6.88 -11.04
C LYS A 224 5.84 -7.15 -11.68
N GLY A 225 5.14 -6.07 -12.07
CA GLY A 225 3.87 -6.16 -12.78
C GLY A 225 2.68 -6.61 -11.94
N LEU A 226 2.77 -6.58 -10.60
CA LEU A 226 1.64 -6.86 -9.70
C LEU A 226 0.61 -5.72 -9.63
N PHE A 227 0.98 -4.55 -10.14
CA PHE A 227 0.11 -3.39 -10.25
C PHE A 227 -0.05 -3.00 -11.71
N ARG A 228 -1.27 -2.69 -12.12
CA ARG A 228 -1.55 -2.15 -13.45
C ARG A 228 -0.90 -0.77 -13.56
N LYS A 229 -0.27 -0.52 -14.71
CA LYS A 229 0.23 0.82 -15.03
C LYS A 229 -0.95 1.74 -15.40
N PRO A 230 -0.82 3.05 -15.19
CA PRO A 230 -1.76 4.03 -15.73
C PRO A 230 -1.92 3.86 -17.24
N GLN A 231 -3.13 4.08 -17.75
CA GLN A 231 -3.43 4.02 -19.19
C GLN A 231 -3.04 5.32 -19.90
#